data_AF-A0A7C4W3M9-F1
#
_entry.id   AF-A0A7C4W3M9-F1
#
_cell.length_a   1.000
_cell.length_b   1.000
_cell.length_c   1.000
_cell.angle_alpha   90.00
_cell.angle_beta   90.00
_cell.angle_gamma   90.00
#
_symmetry.space_group_name_H-M   'P 1'
#
loop_
_entity.id
_entity.type
_entity.pdbx_description
1 polymer ?
#
loop_
_entity_poly.entity_id
_entity_poly.type
_entity_poly.pdbx_seq_one_letter_code
_entity_poly.pdbx_strand_id
1 'polypeptide(L)'
;KNYKKKPKIVHIIWNDPIWVSGNNTFADDVIELAGGINAFDELDGWKIVSYGELISKDPDIIIVNSGSGMGGGRNILYEWVLKELSDLRAVREGHVYVIDSDIIDRPSYRLVYALENISKWVGEWESAPKEKIEKKAPGFGVVLAVICLYIARKI
;
A
#
# COMPACT_ATOMS: atom_id res chain seq x y z
N LYS A 1 -10.66 1.73 -17.70
CA LYS A 1 -10.49 0.27 -17.88
C LYS A 1 -11.31 -0.45 -16.82
N ASN A 2 -11.91 -1.60 -17.11
CA ASN A 2 -12.65 -2.37 -16.10
C ASN A 2 -11.74 -3.49 -15.56
N TYR A 3 -11.04 -3.22 -14.45
CA TYR A 3 -10.16 -4.21 -13.81
C TYR A 3 -10.99 -5.26 -13.07
N LYS A 4 -10.59 -6.54 -13.12
CA LYS A 4 -11.32 -7.63 -12.43
C LYS A 4 -11.23 -7.50 -10.91
N LYS A 5 -10.12 -6.93 -10.42
CA LYS A 5 -9.91 -6.57 -9.02
C LYS A 5 -9.33 -5.16 -8.96
N LYS A 6 -9.83 -4.33 -8.04
CA LYS A 6 -9.25 -3.01 -7.77
C LYS A 6 -8.20 -3.15 -6.65
N PRO A 7 -6.94 -2.73 -6.84
CA PRO A 7 -5.94 -2.73 -5.78
C PRO A 7 -6.28 -1.68 -4.72
N LYS A 8 -6.02 -2.00 -3.45
CA LYS A 8 -5.99 -1.00 -2.39
C LYS A 8 -4.68 -0.20 -2.49
N ILE A 9 -4.78 1.11 -2.59
CA ILE A 9 -3.64 2.00 -2.79
C ILE A 9 -3.58 2.96 -1.60
N VAL A 10 -2.40 3.12 -1.00
CA VAL A 10 -2.14 4.21 -0.05
C VAL A 10 -1.22 5.24 -0.71
N HIS A 11 -1.56 6.52 -0.55
CA HIS A 11 -0.68 7.63 -0.89
C HIS A 11 -0.10 8.23 0.39
N ILE A 12 1.22 8.06 0.60
CA ILE A 12 1.96 8.58 1.76
C ILE A 12 2.67 9.87 1.32
N ILE A 13 2.40 10.97 2.02
CA ILE A 13 2.97 12.28 1.71
C ILE A 13 4.13 12.67 2.64
N TRP A 14 4.18 12.08 3.83
CA TRP A 14 5.20 12.36 4.85
C TRP A 14 5.34 11.17 5.81
N ASN A 15 6.51 11.00 6.42
CA ASN A 15 6.83 9.84 7.26
C ASN A 15 6.87 10.09 8.78
N ASP A 16 7.06 11.32 9.25
CA ASP A 16 7.11 11.62 10.69
C ASP A 16 6.34 12.91 11.07
N PRO A 17 5.10 12.80 11.56
CA PRO A 17 4.30 11.56 11.65
C PRO A 17 3.85 11.07 10.26
N ILE A 18 3.38 9.83 10.14
CA ILE A 18 2.96 9.27 8.84
C ILE A 18 1.69 9.98 8.38
N TRP A 19 1.78 10.74 7.30
CA TRP A 19 0.64 11.40 6.67
C TRP A 19 0.22 10.67 5.41
N VAL A 20 -1.09 10.44 5.29
CA VAL A 20 -1.73 9.83 4.12
C VAL A 20 -2.81 10.73 3.55
N SER A 21 -3.10 10.55 2.26
CA SER A 21 -4.27 11.14 1.62
C SER A 21 -5.50 10.26 1.84
N GLY A 22 -6.48 10.77 2.59
CA GLY A 22 -7.83 10.19 2.66
C GLY A 22 -8.72 10.67 1.51
N ASN A 23 -10.03 10.54 1.67
CA ASN A 23 -11.02 11.03 0.73
C ASN A 23 -11.01 12.57 0.57
N ASN A 24 -11.70 13.08 -0.45
CA ASN A 24 -11.75 14.51 -0.75
C ASN A 24 -10.35 15.14 -0.97
N THR A 25 -9.39 14.34 -1.45
CA THR A 25 -8.08 14.81 -1.89
C THR A 25 -7.90 14.54 -3.38
N PHE A 26 -7.01 15.28 -4.04
CA PHE A 26 -6.71 15.01 -5.46
C PHE A 26 -6.13 13.61 -5.67
N ALA A 27 -5.35 13.11 -4.71
CA ALA A 27 -4.82 11.75 -4.76
C ALA A 27 -5.94 10.71 -4.74
N ASP A 28 -6.97 10.92 -3.93
CA ASP A 28 -8.16 10.07 -3.86
C ASP A 28 -8.86 9.98 -5.23
N ASP A 29 -9.23 11.13 -5.80
CA ASP A 29 -9.88 11.21 -7.10
C ASP A 29 -9.07 10.49 -8.19
N VAL A 30 -7.75 10.72 -8.21
CA VAL A 30 -6.87 10.12 -9.22
C VAL A 30 -6.73 8.61 -9.01
N ILE A 31 -6.65 8.12 -7.76
CA ILE A 31 -6.60 6.69 -7.44
C ILE A 31 -7.88 6.00 -7.93
N GLU A 32 -9.05 6.58 -7.66
CA GLU A 32 -10.33 6.02 -8.08
C GLU A 32 -10.46 5.99 -9.61
N LEU A 33 -10.13 7.10 -10.28
CA LEU A 33 -10.14 7.21 -11.75
C LEU A 33 -9.16 6.24 -12.40
N ALA A 34 -8.02 5.97 -11.77
CA ALA A 34 -7.03 5.00 -12.24
C ALA A 34 -7.50 3.54 -12.08
N GLY A 35 -8.59 3.30 -11.34
CA GLY A 35 -9.16 1.98 -11.09
C GLY A 35 -8.70 1.31 -9.79
N GLY A 36 -8.07 2.06 -8.89
CA GLY A 36 -7.76 1.65 -7.53
C GLY A 36 -8.91 1.90 -6.54
N ILE A 37 -8.64 1.59 -5.28
CA ILE A 37 -9.42 2.00 -4.10
C ILE A 37 -8.45 2.65 -3.13
N ASN A 38 -8.77 3.83 -2.62
CA ASN A 38 -7.96 4.46 -1.58
C ASN A 38 -8.05 3.64 -0.29
N ALA A 39 -6.92 3.26 0.28
CA ALA A 39 -6.86 2.44 1.48
C ALA A 39 -7.43 3.17 2.72
N PHE A 40 -7.52 4.50 2.68
CA PHE A 40 -8.02 5.36 3.76
C PHE A 40 -9.20 6.24 3.30
N ASP A 41 -10.06 5.71 2.42
CA ASP A 41 -11.27 6.39 1.91
C ASP A 41 -12.27 6.78 3.01
N GLU A 42 -12.16 6.21 4.22
CA GLU A 42 -12.97 6.61 5.37
C GLU A 42 -12.51 7.91 6.06
N LEU A 43 -11.29 8.37 5.76
CA LEU A 43 -10.67 9.54 6.38
C LEU A 43 -10.85 10.76 5.48
N ASP A 44 -11.29 11.89 6.03
CA ASP A 44 -11.49 13.12 5.24
C ASP A 44 -10.24 13.98 5.13
N GLY A 45 -9.77 14.25 3.92
CA GLY A 45 -8.57 15.04 3.64
C GLY A 45 -7.26 14.33 4.00
N TRP A 46 -6.20 15.09 4.25
CA TRP A 46 -4.93 14.53 4.73
C TRP A 46 -5.01 14.21 6.22
N LYS A 47 -4.57 13.01 6.60
CA LYS A 47 -4.59 12.55 7.99
C LYS A 47 -3.31 11.87 8.40
N ILE A 48 -3.04 11.97 9.70
CA ILE A 48 -2.01 11.18 10.36
C ILE A 48 -2.57 9.81 10.66
N VAL A 49 -1.80 8.77 10.35
CA VAL A 49 -2.13 7.38 10.66
C VAL A 49 -0.99 6.71 11.41
N SER A 50 -1.30 5.67 12.17
CA SER A 50 -0.30 4.84 12.82
C SER A 50 0.24 3.75 11.90
N TYR A 51 1.42 3.21 12.23
CA TYR A 51 1.97 2.02 11.57
C TYR A 51 1.02 0.82 11.66
N GLY A 52 0.33 0.64 12.80
CA GLY A 52 -0.63 -0.44 12.99
C GLY A 52 -1.85 -0.32 12.06
N GLU A 53 -2.30 0.89 11.77
CA GLU A 53 -3.37 1.14 10.78
C GLU A 53 -2.91 0.80 9.36
N LEU A 54 -1.68 1.14 8.97
CA LEU A 54 -1.12 0.73 7.68
C LEU A 54 -1.05 -0.80 7.53
N ILE A 55 -0.61 -1.51 8.58
CA ILE A 55 -0.60 -2.98 8.59
C ILE A 55 -2.02 -3.53 8.47
N SER A 56 -2.97 -2.98 9.23
CA SER A 56 -4.37 -3.42 9.20
C SER A 56 -5.00 -3.23 7.82
N LYS A 57 -4.69 -2.09 7.18
CA LYS A 57 -5.15 -1.78 5.82
C LYS A 57 -4.47 -2.63 4.77
N ASP A 58 -3.23 -3.07 4.97
CA ASP A 58 -2.47 -3.99 4.10
C ASP A 58 -2.65 -3.65 2.61
N PRO A 59 -2.11 -2.49 2.17
CA PRO A 59 -2.29 -2.00 0.81
C PRO A 59 -1.60 -2.91 -0.21
N ASP A 60 -2.17 -2.97 -1.40
CA ASP A 60 -1.61 -3.71 -2.53
C ASP A 60 -0.56 -2.86 -3.28
N ILE A 61 -0.69 -1.53 -3.24
CA ILE A 61 0.24 -0.56 -3.84
C ILE A 61 0.50 0.57 -2.85
N ILE A 62 1.77 1.01 -2.74
CA ILE A 62 2.16 2.21 -2.00
C ILE A 62 2.67 3.25 -2.98
N ILE A 63 2.13 4.46 -2.91
CA ILE A 63 2.60 5.62 -3.66
C ILE A 63 3.18 6.60 -2.66
N VAL A 64 4.37 7.13 -2.94
CA VAL A 64 5.03 8.15 -2.11
C VAL A 64 5.32 9.39 -2.91
N ASN A 65 5.19 10.54 -2.25
CA ASN A 65 5.57 11.82 -2.83
C ASN A 65 7.06 11.90 -3.17
N SER A 66 7.38 12.60 -4.26
CA SER A 66 8.74 12.91 -4.67
C SER A 66 9.38 13.86 -3.67
N GLY A 67 10.53 13.49 -3.13
CA GLY A 67 11.28 14.39 -2.25
C GLY A 67 12.64 13.81 -1.91
N SER A 68 13.71 14.51 -2.28
CA SER A 68 15.09 14.08 -1.98
C SER A 68 15.70 14.75 -0.75
N GLY A 69 14.91 15.54 -0.02
CA GLY A 69 15.40 16.44 1.02
C GLY A 69 16.50 17.37 0.52
N MET A 70 17.32 17.87 1.44
CA MET A 70 18.44 18.78 1.14
C MET A 70 19.65 18.08 0.48
N GLY A 71 19.64 16.74 0.36
CA GLY A 71 20.81 15.93 0.04
C GLY A 71 20.98 15.50 -1.42
N GLY A 72 19.92 15.56 -2.25
CA GLY A 72 19.96 15.28 -3.69
C GLY A 72 20.29 13.82 -4.07
N GLY A 73 19.38 13.15 -4.78
CA GLY A 73 19.68 11.91 -5.50
C GLY A 73 18.73 10.73 -5.25
N ARG A 74 18.30 10.49 -4.01
CA ARG A 74 17.32 9.44 -3.66
C ARG A 74 16.10 10.04 -2.98
N ASN A 75 14.94 9.42 -3.19
CA ASN A 75 13.71 9.85 -2.53
C ASN A 75 13.70 9.35 -1.08
N ILE A 76 13.75 10.26 -0.12
CA ILE A 76 13.86 9.92 1.32
C ILE A 76 12.63 9.14 1.79
N LEU A 77 11.44 9.53 1.33
CA LEU A 77 10.19 8.89 1.73
C LEU A 77 10.09 7.47 1.17
N TYR A 78 10.54 7.26 -0.07
CA TYR A 78 10.64 5.95 -0.69
C TYR A 78 11.57 5.01 0.09
N GLU A 79 12.79 5.46 0.39
CA GLU A 79 13.77 4.68 1.16
C GLU A 79 13.24 4.35 2.56
N TRP A 80 12.56 5.31 3.19
CA TRP A 80 11.89 5.10 4.47
C TRP A 80 10.81 4.02 4.37
N VAL A 81 9.96 4.03 3.33
CA VAL A 81 8.95 2.98 3.11
C VAL A 81 9.60 1.61 2.95
N LEU A 82 10.66 1.50 2.15
CA LEU A 82 11.35 0.24 1.93
C LEU A 82 11.95 -0.33 3.22
N LYS A 83 12.42 0.54 4.11
CA LYS A 83 13.08 0.16 5.37
C LYS A 83 12.10 -0.11 6.50
N GLU A 84 11.20 0.83 6.77
CA GLU A 84 10.35 0.81 7.96
C GLU A 84 9.01 0.10 7.72
N LEU A 85 8.57 -0.03 6.46
CA LEU A 85 7.32 -0.71 6.09
C LEU A 85 7.57 -2.03 5.35
N SER A 86 8.74 -2.65 5.54
CA SER A 86 9.16 -3.88 4.85
C SER A 86 8.21 -5.07 5.00
N ASP A 87 7.38 -5.07 6.04
CA ASP A 87 6.42 -6.13 6.34
C ASP A 87 5.15 -6.06 5.47
N LEU A 88 4.89 -4.92 4.83
CA LEU A 88 3.71 -4.74 3.98
C LEU A 88 3.86 -5.52 2.66
N ARG A 89 2.76 -6.12 2.19
CA ARG A 89 2.76 -6.86 0.92
C ARG A 89 3.26 -6.03 -0.25
N ALA A 90 2.79 -4.79 -0.38
CA ALA A 90 3.23 -3.87 -1.43
C ALA A 90 4.77 -3.70 -1.45
N VAL A 91 5.45 -3.69 -0.29
CA VAL A 91 6.91 -3.58 -0.24
C VAL A 91 7.58 -4.88 -0.66
N ARG A 92 7.11 -6.02 -0.13
CA ARG A 92 7.67 -7.34 -0.47
C ARG A 92 7.49 -7.71 -1.95
N GLU A 93 6.36 -7.30 -2.54
CA GLU A 93 6.02 -7.57 -3.94
C GLU A 93 6.57 -6.50 -4.90
N GLY A 94 7.22 -5.45 -4.39
CA GLY A 94 7.85 -4.41 -5.21
C GLY A 94 6.86 -3.39 -5.83
N HIS A 95 5.67 -3.25 -5.25
CA HIS A 95 4.64 -2.30 -5.66
C HIS A 95 4.71 -0.99 -4.86
N VAL A 96 5.90 -0.41 -4.81
CA VAL A 96 6.15 0.90 -4.20
C VAL A 96 6.62 1.86 -5.28
N TYR A 97 5.94 2.99 -5.43
CA TYR A 97 6.17 3.92 -6.53
C TYR A 97 6.34 5.35 -6.03
N VAL A 98 7.20 6.11 -6.70
CA VAL A 98 7.37 7.54 -6.47
C VAL A 98 6.51 8.31 -7.46
N ILE A 99 5.73 9.26 -6.97
CA ILE A 99 4.97 10.20 -7.79
C ILE A 99 5.48 11.62 -7.57
N ASP A 100 5.50 12.44 -8.61
CA ASP A 100 5.87 13.85 -8.49
C ASP A 100 4.81 14.61 -7.67
N SER A 101 5.23 15.25 -6.58
CA SER A 101 4.34 15.98 -5.67
C SER A 101 3.64 17.15 -6.37
N ASP A 102 4.30 17.79 -7.34
CA ASP A 102 3.71 18.92 -8.07
C ASP A 102 2.60 18.50 -9.04
N ILE A 103 2.51 17.20 -9.39
CA ILE A 103 1.44 16.68 -10.25
C ILE A 103 0.27 16.08 -9.48
N ILE A 104 0.48 15.56 -8.27
CA ILE A 104 -0.56 14.87 -7.48
C ILE A 104 -1.22 15.75 -6.41
N ASP A 105 -0.48 16.67 -5.78
CA ASP A 105 -0.99 17.42 -4.63
C ASP A 105 -1.63 18.77 -4.99
N ARG A 106 -1.59 19.15 -6.27
CA ARG A 106 -2.02 20.48 -6.74
C ARG A 106 -3.20 20.37 -7.71
N PRO A 107 -4.24 21.21 -7.55
CA PRO A 107 -5.33 21.30 -8.53
C PRO A 107 -4.78 21.91 -9.82
N SER A 108 -4.40 21.07 -10.77
CA SER A 108 -3.91 21.51 -12.06
C SER A 108 -4.21 20.49 -13.14
N TYR A 109 -4.12 20.91 -14.40
CA TYR A 109 -4.24 20.01 -15.55
C TYR A 109 -3.23 18.85 -15.51
N ARG A 110 -2.14 18.97 -14.73
CA ARG A 110 -1.10 17.94 -14.62
C ARG A 110 -1.55 16.70 -13.86
N LEU A 111 -2.71 16.74 -13.18
CA LEU A 111 -3.32 15.55 -12.58
C LEU A 111 -3.55 14.44 -13.63
N VAL A 112 -3.67 14.78 -14.92
CA VAL A 112 -3.71 13.78 -15.99
C VAL A 112 -2.45 12.91 -16.04
N TYR A 113 -1.27 13.47 -15.78
CA TYR A 113 -0.01 12.72 -15.74
C TYR A 113 0.06 11.83 -14.51
N ALA A 114 -0.49 12.29 -13.39
CA ALA A 114 -0.62 11.46 -12.20
C ALA A 114 -1.55 10.26 -12.46
N LEU A 115 -2.69 10.51 -13.11
CA LEU A 115 -3.63 9.47 -13.53
C LEU A 115 -2.98 8.46 -14.48
N GLU A 116 -2.20 8.93 -15.46
CA GLU A 116 -1.45 8.05 -16.38
C GLU A 116 -0.46 7.16 -15.62
N ASN A 117 0.32 7.72 -14.70
CA ASN A 117 1.26 6.98 -13.87
C ASN A 117 0.57 5.91 -13.01
N ILE A 118 -0.49 6.31 -12.29
CA ILE A 118 -1.20 5.40 -11.38
C ILE A 118 -1.92 4.32 -12.18
N SER A 119 -2.56 4.66 -13.30
CA SER A 119 -3.21 3.69 -14.18
C SER A 119 -2.22 2.66 -14.75
N LYS A 120 -0.99 3.09 -15.06
CA LYS A 120 0.09 2.18 -15.47
C LYS A 120 0.46 1.22 -14.33
N TRP A 121 0.70 1.72 -13.11
CA TRP A 121 1.06 0.90 -11.96
C TRP A 121 -0.06 -0.08 -11.56
N VAL A 122 -1.32 0.33 -11.64
CA VAL A 122 -2.48 -0.55 -11.45
C VAL A 122 -2.48 -1.67 -12.50
N GLY A 123 -2.16 -1.35 -13.75
CA GLY A 123 -2.04 -2.35 -14.82
C GLY A 123 -0.89 -3.33 -14.61
N GLU A 124 0.27 -2.86 -14.13
CA GLU A 124 1.43 -3.68 -13.77
C GLU A 124 1.09 -4.62 -12.62
N TRP A 125 0.50 -4.11 -11.54
CA TRP A 125 0.04 -4.89 -10.39
C TRP A 125 -0.98 -5.97 -10.79
N GLU A 126 -1.96 -5.63 -11.63
CA GLU A 126 -2.97 -6.60 -12.05
C GLU A 126 -2.38 -7.72 -12.92
N SER A 127 -1.33 -7.40 -13.68
CA SER A 127 -0.63 -8.37 -14.54
C SER A 127 0.42 -9.19 -13.80
N ALA A 128 0.82 -8.78 -12.58
CA ALA A 128 1.82 -9.47 -11.79
C ALA A 128 1.32 -10.86 -11.36
N PRO A 129 2.21 -11.88 -11.31
CA PRO A 129 1.84 -13.20 -10.79
C PRO A 129 1.44 -13.07 -9.32
N LYS A 130 0.15 -13.19 -9.01
CA LYS A 130 -0.34 -13.18 -7.63
C LYS A 130 0.00 -14.53 -7.02
N GLU A 131 0.98 -14.55 -6.12
CA GLU A 131 1.31 -15.74 -5.35
C GLU A 131 0.02 -16.23 -4.66
N LYS A 132 -0.32 -17.52 -4.80
CA LYS A 132 -1.49 -18.07 -4.12
C LYS A 132 -1.19 -18.06 -2.63
N ILE A 133 -1.63 -17.02 -1.94
CA ILE A 133 -1.60 -16.98 -0.47
C ILE A 133 -2.59 -18.04 0.02
N GLU A 134 -2.11 -19.25 0.28
CA GLU A 134 -2.77 -20.13 1.24
C GLU A 134 -2.85 -19.35 2.54
N LYS A 135 -4.05 -18.91 2.91
CA LYS A 135 -4.32 -18.38 4.24
C LYS A 135 -3.92 -19.48 5.23
N LYS A 136 -2.71 -19.41 5.77
CA LYS A 136 -2.31 -20.26 6.88
C LYS A 136 -3.19 -19.83 8.06
N ALA A 137 -4.26 -20.58 8.29
CA ALA A 137 -5.12 -20.38 9.44
C ALA A 137 -4.24 -20.31 10.70
N PRO A 138 -4.48 -19.36 11.61
CA PRO A 138 -3.68 -19.25 12.82
C PRO A 138 -3.81 -20.55 13.62
N GLY A 139 -2.69 -21.26 13.79
CA GLY A 139 -2.42 -21.97 15.04
C GLY A 139 -3.10 -23.31 15.34
N PHE A 140 -3.72 -24.04 14.40
CA PHE A 140 -4.26 -25.38 14.73
C PHE A 140 -3.24 -26.54 14.66
N GLY A 141 -2.08 -26.34 14.03
CA GLY A 141 -1.09 -27.41 13.84
C GLY A 141 -0.39 -27.87 15.12
N VAL A 142 -0.15 -26.97 16.07
CA VAL A 142 0.55 -27.31 17.32
C VAL A 142 -0.38 -27.99 18.32
N VAL A 143 -1.65 -27.60 18.36
CA VAL A 143 -2.64 -28.18 19.29
C VAL A 143 -2.95 -29.63 18.93
N LEU A 144 -3.08 -29.96 17.65
CA LEU A 144 -3.32 -31.35 17.22
C LEU A 144 -2.14 -32.28 17.54
N ALA A 145 -0.90 -31.80 17.36
CA ALA A 145 0.29 -32.59 17.64
C ALA A 145 0.41 -32.94 19.13
N VAL A 146 0.10 -31.98 20.02
CA VAL A 146 0.13 -32.21 21.49
C VAL A 146 -0.98 -33.17 21.93
N ILE A 147 -2.17 -33.08 21.34
CA ILE A 147 -3.28 -34.00 21.64
C ILE A 147 -2.98 -35.42 21.16
N CYS A 148 -2.44 -35.59 19.95
CA CYS A 148 -2.04 -36.91 19.44
C CYS A 148 -0.94 -37.57 20.30
N LEU A 149 0.06 -36.80 20.75
CA LEU A 149 1.11 -37.29 21.66
C LEU A 149 0.57 -37.67 23.05
N TYR A 150 -0.46 -36.97 23.53
CA TYR A 150 -1.09 -37.29 24.82
C TYR A 150 -1.94 -38.58 24.74
N ILE A 151 -2.67 -38.78 23.65
CA ILE A 151 -3.49 -39.98 23.45
C ILE A 151 -2.60 -41.22 23.20
N ALA A 152 -1.54 -41.09 22.41
CA ALA A 152 -0.60 -42.18 22.13
C ALA A 152 0.21 -42.66 23.35
N ARG A 153 0.29 -41.84 24.42
CA ARG A 153 0.91 -42.23 25.70
C ARG A 153 -0.04 -42.93 26.67
N LYS A 154 -1.33 -43.00 26.35
CA LYS A 154 -2.39 -43.54 27.24
C LYS A 154 -3.02 -44.85 26.73
N ILE A 155 -2.53 -45.39 25.62
CA ILE A 155 -2.82 -46.72 25.07
C ILE A 155 -1.56 -47.56 25.25
#